data_AF-A0A6L7GT52-F1
#
_entry.id   AF-A0A6L7GT52-F1
#
_cell.length_a   1.000
_cell.length_b   1.000
_cell.length_c   1.000
_cell.angle_alpha   90.00
_cell.angle_beta   90.00
_cell.angle_gamma   90.00
#
_symmetry.space_group_name_H-M   'P 1'
#
loop_
_entity.id
_entity.type
_entity.pdbx_description
1 polymer ?
#
loop_
_entity_poly.entity_id
_entity_poly.type
_entity_poly.pdbx_seq_one_letter_code
_entity_poly.pdbx_strand_id
1 'polypeptide(L)' 'MAEKKKYVDNGWPKDGNGDAAEHAVSEFATHISGALSPFGEVEFPIPVDDLPFVQSKTVINR' A
#
# COMPACT_ATOMS: atom_id res chain seq x y z
N MET A 1 37.11 6.95 -17.32
CA MET A 1 35.93 6.29 -17.92
C MET A 1 34.73 7.13 -17.57
N ALA A 2 33.97 7.61 -18.57
CA ALA A 2 32.76 8.38 -18.30
C ALA A 2 31.68 7.44 -17.75
N GLU A 3 31.29 7.67 -16.50
CA GLU A 3 30.21 6.98 -15.82
C GLU A 3 28.88 7.19 -16.57
N LYS A 4 28.33 6.09 -17.11
CA LYS A 4 27.01 6.14 -17.75
C LYS A 4 25.97 6.28 -16.64
N LYS A 5 25.25 7.40 -16.62
CA LYS A 5 24.07 7.57 -15.76
C LYS A 5 23.10 6.43 -16.08
N LYS A 6 22.90 5.57 -15.09
CA LYS A 6 21.96 4.44 -15.16
C LYS A 6 20.56 5.04 -15.34
N TYR A 7 19.77 4.50 -16.26
CA TYR A 7 18.40 4.94 -16.46
C TYR A 7 17.62 4.73 -15.15
N VAL A 8 16.95 5.79 -14.68
CA VAL A 8 16.07 5.77 -13.52
C VAL A 8 14.69 6.17 -14.02
N ASP A 9 13.70 5.32 -13.71
CA ASP A 9 12.32 5.56 -14.10
C ASP A 9 11.76 6.85 -13.45
N ASN A 10 10.88 7.56 -14.15
CA ASN A 10 10.32 8.81 -13.65
C ASN A 10 9.41 8.62 -12.43
N GLY A 11 8.83 7.44 -12.26
CA GLY A 11 8.06 7.03 -11.08
C GLY A 11 8.93 6.53 -9.92
N TRP A 12 10.26 6.49 -10.08
CA TRP A 12 11.17 6.07 -9.01
C TRP A 12 11.15 7.07 -7.85
N PRO A 13 11.12 6.59 -6.58
CA PRO A 13 11.17 7.46 -5.41
C PRO A 13 12.38 8.38 -5.42
N LYS A 14 12.15 9.65 -5.09
CA LYS A 14 13.17 10.69 -5.01
C LYS A 14 13.54 10.99 -3.56
N ASP A 15 14.78 11.40 -3.33
CA ASP A 15 15.21 11.92 -2.04
C ASP A 15 14.72 13.37 -1.81
N GLY A 16 15.10 13.96 -0.68
CA GLY A 16 14.73 15.34 -0.33
C GLY A 16 15.30 16.42 -1.26
N ASN A 17 16.28 16.08 -2.08
CA ASN A 17 16.92 16.96 -3.05
C ASN A 17 16.36 16.77 -4.47
N GLY A 18 15.48 15.79 -4.68
CA GLY A 18 14.83 15.51 -5.96
C GLY A 18 15.62 14.57 -6.87
N ASP A 19 16.72 14.01 -6.37
CA ASP A 19 17.52 12.98 -7.02
C ASP A 19 16.96 11.58 -6.71
N ALA A 20 17.42 10.55 -7.43
CA ALA A 20 16.97 9.19 -7.18
C ALA A 20 17.38 8.72 -5.79
N ALA A 21 16.45 8.24 -4.97
CA ALA A 21 16.77 7.79 -3.63
C ALA A 21 17.68 6.56 -3.66
N GLU A 22 18.86 6.65 -3.03
CA GLU A 22 19.83 5.55 -2.93
C GLU A 22 19.25 4.34 -2.16
N HIS A 23 18.34 4.60 -1.22
CA HIS A 23 17.60 3.61 -0.44
C HIS A 23 16.09 3.79 -0.61
N ALA A 24 15.62 3.71 -1.86
CA ALA A 24 14.19 3.82 -2.17
C ALA A 24 13.40 2.70 -1.47
N VAL A 25 12.52 3.06 -0.54
CA VAL A 25 11.54 2.14 0.07
C VAL A 25 10.31 2.10 -0.85
N SER A 26 10.11 0.96 -1.52
CA SER A 26 8.94 0.69 -2.37
C SER A 26 8.39 -0.70 -2.05
N GLU A 27 7.12 -0.97 -2.37
CA GLU A 27 6.53 -2.31 -2.21
C GLU A 27 7.37 -3.42 -2.88
N PHE A 28 8.04 -3.09 -3.98
CA PHE A 28 8.94 -3.99 -4.68
C PHE A 28 10.26 -4.24 -3.92
N ALA A 29 10.74 -3.26 -3.16
CA ALA A 29 12.00 -3.31 -2.43
C ALA A 29 11.85 -3.73 -0.95
N THR A 30 10.63 -3.97 -0.45
CA THR A 30 10.43 -4.44 0.93
C THR A 30 10.72 -5.94 1.06
N HIS A 31 11.15 -6.35 2.26
CA HIS A 31 11.39 -7.76 2.58
C HIS A 31 10.10 -8.59 2.71
N ILE A 32 8.93 -7.94 2.73
CA ILE A 32 7.61 -8.58 2.70
C ILE A 32 6.93 -8.16 1.41
N SER A 33 6.73 -9.11 0.50
CA SER A 33 5.98 -8.89 -0.73
C SER A 33 4.49 -9.06 -0.45
N GLY A 34 3.70 -8.02 -0.73
CA GLY A 34 2.24 -8.06 -0.70
C GLY A 34 1.61 -7.13 0.33
N ALA A 35 0.33 -6.82 0.13
CA ALA A 35 -0.48 -6.16 1.13
C ALA A 35 -0.63 -7.12 2.31
N LEU A 36 0.17 -6.91 3.37
CA LEU A 36 -0.19 -7.39 4.69
C LEU A 36 -1.67 -7.05 4.87
N SER A 37 -2.50 -8.08 5.07
CA SER A 37 -3.93 -7.87 5.25
C SER A 37 -4.11 -6.76 6.27
N PRO A 38 -4.96 -5.74 6.02
CA PRO A 38 -5.20 -4.68 7.00
C PRO A 38 -5.79 -5.25 8.31
N PHE A 39 -6.28 -6.49 8.26
CA PHE A 39 -6.82 -7.22 9.40
C PHE A 39 -5.78 -8.10 10.12
N GLY A 40 -4.52 -8.12 9.67
CA GLY A 40 -3.46 -8.95 10.24
C GLY A 40 -3.67 -10.45 9.97
N GLU A 41 -3.32 -11.27 10.97
CA GLU A 41 -3.52 -12.73 10.95
C GLU A 41 -4.98 -13.07 11.26
N VAL A 42 -5.86 -12.94 10.27
CA VAL A 42 -7.28 -13.32 10.39
C VAL A 42 -7.67 -14.27 9.26
N GLU A 43 -8.39 -15.35 9.60
CA GLU A 43 -8.99 -16.24 8.62
C GLU A 43 -10.40 -15.77 8.25
N PHE A 44 -10.68 -15.72 6.96
CA PHE A 44 -12.00 -15.39 6.42
C PHE A 44 -12.74 -16.67 6.00
N PRO A 45 -14.08 -16.69 6.04
CA PRO A 45 -14.98 -15.59 6.44
C PRO A 45 -15.18 -15.50 7.95
N ILE A 46 -15.31 -14.27 8.46
CA ILE A 46 -15.70 -14.02 9.85
C ILE A 46 -17.22 -14.14 10.03
N PRO A 47 -17.70 -14.58 11.22
CA PRO A 47 -19.12 -14.61 11.55
C PRO A 47 -19.78 -13.23 11.39
N VAL A 48 -21.07 -13.23 11.04
CA VAL A 48 -21.80 -11.98 10.77
C VAL A 48 -21.89 -11.09 12.01
N ASP A 49 -22.05 -11.68 13.19
CA ASP A 49 -22.13 -10.95 14.46
C ASP A 49 -20.81 -10.25 14.86
N ASP A 50 -19.68 -10.68 14.30
CA ASP A 50 -18.35 -10.09 14.55
C ASP A 50 -17.97 -9.03 13.51
N LEU A 51 -18.76 -8.86 12.43
CA LEU A 51 -18.51 -7.85 11.42
C LEU A 51 -18.78 -6.44 11.98
N PRO A 52 -17.85 -5.49 11.86
CA PRO A 52 -18.11 -4.08 12.20
C PRO A 52 -19.03 -3.37 11.18
N PHE A 53 -19.58 -4.12 10.23
CA PHE A 53 -20.42 -3.60 9.16
C PHE A 53 -21.87 -3.42 9.64
N VAL A 54 -22.38 -2.20 9.54
CA VAL A 54 -23.80 -1.89 9.80
C VAL A 54 -24.47 -1.55 8.48
N GLN A 55 -25.51 -2.31 8.13
CA GLN A 55 -26.27 -2.05 6.91
C GLN A 55 -27.08 -0.75 7.04
N SER A 56 -26.83 0.19 6.13
CA SER A 56 -27.57 1.45 6.08
C SER A 56 -29.06 1.22 5.83
N LYS A 57 -29.92 1.84 6.63
CA LYS A 57 -31.38 1.80 6.47
C LYS A 57 -31.93 3.20 6.31
N THR A 58 -32.40 3.53 5.11
CA THR A 58 -33.09 4.79 4.84
C THR A 58 -34.53 4.72 5.31
N VAL A 59 -34.96 5.68 6.14
CA VAL A 59 -36.37 5.88 6.50
C VAL A 59 -36.88 7.09 5.73
N ILE A 60 -37.83 6.86 4.82
CA ILE A 60 -38.53 7.94 4.12
C ILE A 60 -39.50 8.63 5.09
N ASN A 61 -39.52 9.95 5.10
CA ASN A 61 -40.54 10.73 5.80
C ASN A 61 -41.90 10.42 5.14
N ARG A 62 -42.89 10.02 5.96
CA ARG A 62 -44.26 9.78 5.55
C ARG A 62 -45.11 11.03 5.72
#